data_AF-A0A2K6KQS6-F1
#
_entry.id   AF-A0A2K6KQS6-F1
#
_cell.length_a   1.000
_cell.length_b   1.000
_cell.length_c   1.000
_cell.angle_alpha   90.00
_cell.angle_beta   90.00
_cell.angle_gamma   90.00
#
_symmetry.space_group_name_H-M   'P 1'
#
loop_
_entity.id
_entity.type
_entity.pdbx_description
1 polymer ?
#
loop_
_entity_poly.entity_id
_entity_poly.type
_entity_poly.pdbx_seq_one_letter_code
_entity_poly.pdbx_strand_id
1 'polypeptide(L)'
;MAVAVAPWGRQWEEARALGRAVRMLQRLEEQCGDPRLSISPPSLRDLLPRTAQLLREVARAGRAAGGGGPGGPGGSRDFLLVYLANLEAKSRQVGALLPPRGRRAANDELFRAGSRLRRQLAKLAIIFSHMHAELHALFPGGKYCGHVYQLTKAPAHIFWRERCGARCVLPWAEFESLLGTCHPVEPGCTALALRTTIDLTCSGHVSIFEFDIFTRLFQPWPTLLKNWQLLAVNHPGYMAFLTYDEVQERLQACRDKPGSYLYPDGKNHNPDLTELDQAEPQQRIHVSEEQLQLYWAMDSTFELCKICAESNKDVKIKPCGHLLCSRCLATWQVGWSGTPRSKTKGTGKRSRGKGWMPGINHPLKISPLQRLLKGNSLQLPWDPTTLPRP
;
A
#
# COMPACT_ATOMS: atom_id res chain seq x y z
N MET A 1 13.51 -25.37 21.64
CA MET A 1 14.59 -26.02 20.87
C MET A 1 14.42 -25.65 19.40
N ALA A 2 15.00 -24.53 18.95
CA ALA A 2 14.97 -24.15 17.54
C ALA A 2 16.08 -24.94 16.83
N VAL A 3 15.71 -25.84 15.91
CA VAL A 3 16.67 -26.56 15.09
C VAL A 3 17.36 -25.54 14.18
N ALA A 4 18.63 -25.24 14.48
CA ALA A 4 19.46 -24.40 13.64
C ALA A 4 19.67 -25.10 12.30
N VAL A 5 18.90 -24.73 11.28
CA VAL A 5 19.07 -25.19 9.89
C VAL A 5 20.53 -24.95 9.48
N ALA A 6 21.24 -25.92 8.93
CA ALA A 6 22.63 -25.71 8.52
C ALA A 6 22.74 -24.53 7.50
N PRO A 7 23.84 -23.74 7.49
CA PRO A 7 24.02 -22.63 6.55
C PRO A 7 23.78 -23.00 5.08
N TRP A 8 24.15 -24.22 4.72
CA TRP A 8 23.96 -24.82 3.39
C TRP A 8 22.49 -25.08 3.04
N GLY A 9 21.69 -25.54 4.01
CA GLY A 9 20.24 -25.73 3.85
C GLY A 9 19.51 -24.40 3.63
N ARG A 10 19.97 -23.33 4.31
CA ARG A 10 19.38 -21.98 4.20
C ARG A 10 19.62 -21.33 2.85
N GLN A 11 20.83 -21.46 2.29
CA GLN A 11 21.16 -20.92 0.97
C GLN A 11 20.35 -21.61 -0.16
N TRP A 12 20.13 -22.92 0.00
CA TRP A 12 19.33 -23.71 -0.93
C TRP A 12 17.85 -23.29 -0.93
N GLU A 13 17.28 -22.98 0.23
CA GLU A 13 15.91 -22.46 0.34
C GLU A 13 15.72 -21.09 -0.32
N GLU A 14 16.68 -20.18 -0.13
CA GLU A 14 16.67 -18.86 -0.77
C GLU A 14 16.77 -18.99 -2.30
N ALA A 15 17.70 -19.80 -2.80
CA ALA A 15 17.85 -20.06 -4.24
C ALA A 15 16.58 -20.67 -4.85
N ARG A 16 15.91 -21.58 -4.12
CA ARG A 16 14.61 -22.12 -4.53
C ARG A 16 13.52 -21.05 -4.54
N ALA A 17 13.47 -20.16 -3.55
CA ALA A 17 12.50 -19.08 -3.48
C ALA A 17 12.67 -18.08 -4.63
N LEU A 18 13.90 -17.64 -4.91
CA LEU A 18 14.25 -16.82 -6.07
C LEU A 18 13.82 -17.51 -7.37
N GLY A 19 14.13 -18.81 -7.53
CA GLY A 19 13.71 -19.57 -8.70
C GLY A 19 12.18 -19.68 -8.87
N ARG A 20 11.42 -19.80 -7.77
CA ARG A 20 9.94 -19.77 -7.81
C ARG A 20 9.43 -18.41 -8.26
N ALA A 21 10.00 -17.32 -7.74
CA ALA A 21 9.63 -15.96 -8.09
C ALA A 21 9.90 -15.65 -9.57
N VAL A 22 11.07 -16.05 -10.10
CA VAL A 22 11.38 -15.91 -11.54
C VAL A 22 10.34 -16.62 -12.40
N ARG A 23 9.99 -17.87 -12.09
CA ARG A 23 8.96 -18.62 -12.83
C ARG A 23 7.57 -17.99 -12.72
N MET A 24 7.26 -17.36 -11.59
CA MET A 24 6.00 -16.64 -11.41
C MET A 24 5.94 -15.40 -12.31
N LEU A 25 7.00 -14.60 -12.34
CA LEU A 25 7.09 -13.41 -13.19
C LEU A 25 6.95 -13.77 -14.68
N GLN A 26 7.63 -14.83 -15.14
CA GLN A 26 7.51 -15.31 -16.52
C GLN A 26 6.07 -15.71 -16.89
N ARG A 27 5.36 -16.39 -15.99
CA ARG A 27 3.95 -16.76 -16.22
C ARG A 27 3.00 -15.58 -16.17
N LEU A 28 3.39 -14.50 -15.50
CA LEU A 28 2.62 -13.26 -15.47
C LEU A 28 2.87 -12.44 -16.74
N GLU A 29 4.10 -12.43 -17.23
CA GLU A 29 4.50 -11.84 -18.51
C GLU A 29 3.71 -12.44 -19.68
N GLU A 30 3.52 -13.77 -19.70
CA GLU A 30 2.67 -14.46 -20.69
C GLU A 30 1.22 -13.95 -20.73
N GLN A 31 0.70 -13.41 -19.62
CA GLN A 31 -0.66 -12.85 -19.53
C GLN A 31 -0.71 -11.37 -19.95
N CYS A 32 0.44 -10.69 -20.06
CA CYS A 32 0.56 -9.31 -20.52
C CYS A 32 0.63 -9.21 -22.06
N GLY A 33 0.02 -10.15 -22.79
CA GLY A 33 0.12 -10.26 -24.25
C GLY A 33 -0.70 -9.23 -25.04
N ASP A 34 -1.62 -8.50 -24.40
CA ASP A 34 -2.40 -7.42 -25.05
C ASP A 34 -1.48 -6.19 -25.25
N PRO A 35 -1.22 -5.75 -26.51
CA PRO A 35 -0.32 -4.63 -26.79
C PRO A 35 -0.70 -3.32 -26.09
N ARG A 36 -1.99 -3.15 -25.76
CA ARG A 36 -2.50 -1.95 -25.07
C ARG A 36 -1.94 -1.82 -23.64
N LEU A 37 -1.40 -2.90 -23.05
CA LEU A 37 -0.74 -2.89 -21.73
C LEU A 37 0.67 -2.25 -21.76
N SER A 38 1.20 -1.94 -22.94
CA SER A 38 2.52 -1.31 -23.13
C SER A 38 2.48 0.19 -23.38
N ILE A 39 1.29 0.81 -23.35
CA ILE A 39 1.11 2.18 -23.85
C ILE A 39 1.72 3.23 -22.90
N SER A 40 1.71 3.00 -21.59
CA SER A 40 2.09 4.02 -20.59
C SER A 40 3.18 3.51 -19.64
N PRO A 41 4.27 4.27 -19.43
CA PRO A 41 5.23 3.95 -18.38
C PRO A 41 4.65 4.30 -16.99
N PRO A 42 4.97 3.51 -15.94
CA PRO A 42 5.72 2.26 -15.98
C PRO A 42 4.90 1.11 -16.60
N SER A 43 5.48 0.37 -17.55
CA SER A 43 4.81 -0.79 -18.15
C SER A 43 5.21 -2.09 -17.45
N LEU A 44 4.21 -2.85 -17.01
CA LEU A 44 4.43 -4.20 -16.47
C LEU A 44 5.10 -5.12 -17.49
N ARG A 45 4.81 -4.97 -18.79
CA ARG A 45 5.42 -5.81 -19.82
C ARG A 45 6.94 -5.67 -19.87
N ASP A 46 7.46 -4.48 -19.58
CA ASP A 46 8.91 -4.23 -19.53
C ASP A 46 9.49 -4.55 -18.15
N LEU A 47 8.75 -4.26 -17.09
CA LEU A 47 9.21 -4.44 -15.71
C LEU A 47 9.32 -5.90 -15.28
N LEU A 48 8.37 -6.75 -15.69
CA LEU A 48 8.34 -8.17 -15.30
C LEU A 48 9.60 -8.94 -15.77
N PRO A 49 9.99 -8.91 -17.06
CA PRO A 49 11.20 -9.61 -17.53
C PRO A 49 12.48 -9.01 -16.93
N ARG A 50 12.56 -7.67 -16.77
CA ARG A 50 13.71 -7.01 -16.13
C ARG A 50 13.87 -7.42 -14.66
N THR A 51 12.77 -7.47 -13.91
CA THR A 51 12.78 -7.93 -12.52
C THR A 51 13.15 -9.41 -12.42
N ALA A 52 12.63 -10.25 -13.32
CA ALA A 52 13.01 -11.66 -13.39
C ALA A 52 14.51 -11.84 -13.67
N GLN A 53 15.06 -11.01 -14.56
CA GLN A 53 16.49 -11.03 -14.88
C GLN A 53 17.34 -10.64 -13.67
N LEU A 54 16.98 -9.56 -12.97
CA LEU A 54 17.69 -9.13 -11.76
C LEU A 54 17.65 -10.20 -10.65
N LEU A 55 16.51 -10.87 -10.46
CA LEU A 55 16.42 -12.00 -9.52
C LEU A 55 17.31 -13.19 -9.92
N ARG A 56 17.51 -13.45 -11.22
CA ARG A 56 18.47 -14.47 -11.68
C ARG A 56 19.90 -14.05 -11.37
N GLU A 57 20.23 -12.77 -11.51
CA GLU A 57 21.55 -12.24 -11.16
C GLU A 57 21.82 -12.36 -9.67
N VAL A 58 20.86 -11.99 -8.82
CA VAL A 58 20.94 -12.19 -7.36
C VAL A 58 21.16 -13.67 -7.03
N ALA A 59 20.39 -14.58 -7.64
CA ALA A 59 20.55 -16.01 -7.41
C ALA A 59 21.91 -16.57 -7.90
N ARG A 60 22.50 -15.99 -8.96
CA ARG A 60 23.85 -16.37 -9.44
C ARG A 60 24.93 -15.83 -8.51
N ALA A 61 24.86 -14.56 -8.14
CA ALA A 61 25.82 -13.92 -7.24
C ALA A 61 25.81 -14.57 -5.85
N GLY A 62 24.63 -14.90 -5.31
CA GLY A 62 24.49 -15.60 -4.04
C GLY A 62 25.13 -17.00 -4.03
N ARG A 63 25.12 -17.72 -5.16
CA ARG A 63 25.81 -19.00 -5.30
C ARG A 63 27.33 -18.84 -5.37
N ALA A 64 27.81 -17.80 -6.06
CA ALA A 64 29.25 -17.52 -6.20
C ALA A 64 29.89 -17.05 -4.89
N ALA A 65 29.16 -16.31 -4.05
CA ALA A 65 29.70 -15.69 -2.82
C ALA A 65 29.85 -16.65 -1.63
N GLY A 66 29.54 -17.94 -1.76
CA GLY A 66 29.81 -18.96 -0.72
C GLY A 66 29.15 -18.74 0.64
N GLY A 67 28.15 -17.85 0.74
CA GLY A 67 27.40 -17.59 1.98
C GLY A 67 28.02 -16.56 2.94
N GLY A 68 29.07 -15.83 2.53
CA GLY A 68 29.80 -14.88 3.39
C GLY A 68 29.40 -13.40 3.27
N GLY A 69 28.21 -13.09 2.74
CA GLY A 69 27.73 -11.69 2.71
C GLY A 69 27.44 -11.16 4.14
N PRO A 70 27.45 -9.83 4.38
CA PRO A 70 27.15 -9.27 5.69
C PRO A 70 25.75 -9.69 6.16
N GLY A 71 25.74 -10.74 6.98
CA GLY A 71 24.56 -11.42 7.49
C GLY A 71 24.28 -10.93 8.90
N GLY A 72 23.58 -9.80 8.99
CA GLY A 72 23.00 -9.28 10.24
C GLY A 72 21.49 -9.10 10.11
N PRO A 73 20.78 -8.88 11.23
CA PRO A 73 19.37 -8.50 11.20
C PRO A 73 19.14 -7.32 10.27
N GLY A 74 18.07 -7.32 9.46
CA GLY A 74 17.80 -6.26 8.48
C GLY A 74 18.80 -6.21 7.30
N GLY A 75 19.62 -7.25 7.12
CA GLY A 75 20.56 -7.40 6.01
C GLY A 75 19.94 -8.02 4.76
N SER A 76 20.79 -8.53 3.86
CA SER A 76 20.40 -9.12 2.56
C SER A 76 19.25 -10.13 2.65
N ARG A 77 19.34 -11.05 3.62
CA ARG A 77 18.38 -12.15 3.76
C ARG A 77 17.00 -11.65 4.15
N ASP A 78 16.92 -10.78 5.16
CA ASP A 78 15.66 -10.27 5.67
C ASP A 78 14.98 -9.40 4.60
N PHE A 79 15.76 -8.61 3.87
CA PHE A 79 15.28 -7.90 2.70
C PHE A 79 14.70 -8.85 1.64
N LEU A 80 15.45 -9.87 1.20
CA LEU A 80 14.98 -10.80 0.17
C LEU A 80 13.73 -11.56 0.60
N LEU A 81 13.60 -11.90 1.89
CA LEU A 81 12.40 -12.55 2.43
C LEU A 81 11.17 -11.64 2.28
N VAL A 82 11.28 -10.38 2.74
CA VAL A 82 10.20 -9.39 2.62
C VAL A 82 9.88 -9.12 1.14
N TYR A 83 10.92 -8.91 0.32
CA TYR A 83 10.79 -8.61 -1.09
C TYR A 83 10.06 -9.73 -1.85
N LEU A 84 10.46 -10.99 -1.66
CA LEU A 84 9.86 -12.12 -2.37
C LEU A 84 8.42 -12.37 -1.94
N ALA A 85 8.11 -12.22 -0.66
CA ALA A 85 6.74 -12.32 -0.16
C ALA A 85 5.85 -11.20 -0.74
N ASN A 86 6.35 -9.96 -0.78
CA ASN A 86 5.64 -8.83 -1.36
C ASN A 86 5.45 -8.99 -2.87
N LEU A 87 6.50 -9.43 -3.59
CA LEU A 87 6.45 -9.69 -5.03
C LEU A 87 5.39 -10.74 -5.37
N GLU A 88 5.30 -11.81 -4.58
CA GLU A 88 4.27 -12.83 -4.75
C GLU A 88 2.87 -12.25 -4.52
N ALA A 89 2.68 -11.47 -3.46
CA ALA A 89 1.40 -10.82 -3.17
C ALA A 89 0.96 -9.88 -4.30
N LYS A 90 1.83 -8.98 -4.75
CA LYS A 90 1.55 -8.01 -5.83
C LYS A 90 1.36 -8.72 -7.19
N SER A 91 2.11 -9.78 -7.46
CA SER A 91 1.95 -10.59 -8.68
C SER A 91 0.58 -11.27 -8.74
N ARG A 92 0.06 -11.76 -7.60
CA ARG A 92 -1.31 -12.30 -7.55
C ARG A 92 -2.37 -11.24 -7.82
N GLN A 93 -2.17 -10.01 -7.33
CA GLN A 93 -3.08 -8.89 -7.61
C GLN A 93 -3.11 -8.56 -9.11
N VAL A 94 -1.95 -8.46 -9.75
CA VAL A 94 -1.86 -8.26 -11.21
C VAL A 94 -2.53 -9.41 -11.95
N GLY A 95 -2.23 -10.66 -11.59
CA GLY A 95 -2.82 -11.84 -12.23
C GLY A 95 -4.35 -11.91 -12.08
N ALA A 96 -4.93 -11.29 -11.05
CA ALA A 96 -6.38 -11.18 -10.90
C ALA A 96 -7.03 -10.11 -11.80
N LEU A 97 -6.24 -9.15 -12.28
CA LEU A 97 -6.68 -8.13 -13.24
C LEU A 97 -6.53 -8.59 -14.69
N LEU A 98 -5.51 -9.39 -14.96
CA LEU A 98 -5.17 -9.87 -16.31
C LEU A 98 -6.09 -11.00 -16.79
N PRO A 99 -6.20 -11.20 -18.12
CA PRO A 99 -6.98 -12.31 -18.66
C PRO A 99 -6.44 -13.67 -18.19
N PRO A 100 -7.32 -14.67 -17.99
CA PRO A 100 -6.89 -16.04 -17.71
C PRO A 100 -5.99 -16.59 -18.82
N ARG A 101 -5.13 -17.54 -18.47
CA ARG A 101 -4.23 -18.19 -19.43
C ARG A 101 -4.99 -18.71 -20.65
N GLY A 102 -4.44 -18.43 -21.83
CA GLY A 102 -5.02 -18.84 -23.12
C GLY A 102 -6.00 -17.83 -23.73
N ARG A 103 -6.46 -16.82 -22.97
CA ARG A 103 -7.15 -15.65 -23.54
C ARG A 103 -6.17 -14.50 -23.76
N ARG A 104 -6.21 -13.92 -24.96
CA ARG A 104 -5.36 -12.76 -25.31
C ARG A 104 -6.01 -11.42 -25.02
N ALA A 105 -7.34 -11.32 -25.11
CA ALA A 105 -8.05 -10.06 -24.92
C ALA A 105 -8.20 -9.74 -23.44
N ALA A 106 -7.60 -8.62 -23.02
CA ALA A 106 -7.80 -8.06 -21.69
C ALA A 106 -9.18 -7.39 -21.56
N ASN A 107 -9.68 -7.26 -20.33
CA ASN A 107 -10.92 -6.53 -20.06
C ASN A 107 -10.80 -5.07 -20.52
N ASP A 108 -11.72 -4.57 -21.35
CA ASP A 108 -11.68 -3.20 -21.87
C ASP A 108 -11.71 -2.13 -20.77
N GLU A 109 -12.25 -2.45 -19.59
CA GLU A 109 -12.16 -1.57 -18.43
C GLU A 109 -10.71 -1.29 -18.01
N LEU A 110 -9.73 -2.16 -18.30
CA LEU A 110 -8.31 -1.89 -18.01
C LEU A 110 -7.74 -0.72 -18.81
N PHE A 111 -8.38 -0.37 -19.93
CA PHE A 111 -7.93 0.70 -20.83
C PHE A 111 -8.83 1.93 -20.78
N ARG A 112 -10.07 1.78 -20.29
CA ARG A 112 -11.02 2.89 -20.16
C ARG A 112 -10.51 3.94 -19.17
N ALA A 113 -10.39 5.17 -19.64
CA ALA A 113 -10.15 6.38 -18.86
C ALA A 113 -11.02 6.45 -17.60
N GLY A 114 -10.40 6.81 -16.46
CA GLY A 114 -11.08 6.94 -15.18
C GLY A 114 -11.68 5.65 -14.59
N SER A 115 -11.47 4.49 -15.20
CA SER A 115 -11.98 3.23 -14.66
C SER A 115 -11.22 2.83 -13.39
N ARG A 116 -11.88 2.02 -12.56
CA ARG A 116 -11.25 1.45 -11.36
C ARG A 116 -10.13 0.47 -11.73
N LEU A 117 -10.33 -0.35 -12.76
CA LEU A 117 -9.35 -1.37 -13.15
C LEU A 117 -8.09 -0.77 -13.78
N ARG A 118 -8.22 0.30 -14.57
CA ARG A 118 -7.07 1.05 -15.12
C ARG A 118 -6.23 1.67 -14.00
N ARG A 119 -6.86 2.39 -13.05
CA ARG A 119 -6.17 2.96 -11.89
C ARG A 119 -5.47 1.90 -11.03
N GLN A 120 -6.13 0.77 -10.81
CA GLN A 120 -5.54 -0.33 -10.02
C GLN A 120 -4.33 -0.94 -10.73
N LEU A 121 -4.40 -1.13 -12.05
CA LEU A 121 -3.28 -1.61 -12.85
C LEU A 121 -2.12 -0.60 -12.85
N ALA A 122 -2.41 0.69 -13.04
CA ALA A 122 -1.42 1.76 -13.00
C ALA A 122 -0.69 1.82 -11.65
N LYS A 123 -1.44 1.76 -10.53
CA LYS A 123 -0.87 1.69 -9.18
C LYS A 123 0.04 0.48 -9.01
N LEU A 124 -0.40 -0.70 -9.42
CA LEU A 124 0.44 -1.91 -9.36
C LEU A 124 1.70 -1.76 -10.21
N ALA A 125 1.59 -1.18 -11.41
CA ALA A 125 2.74 -0.96 -12.28
C ALA A 125 3.77 0.00 -11.65
N ILE A 126 3.31 1.06 -10.97
CA ILE A 126 4.14 1.98 -10.19
C ILE A 126 4.83 1.23 -9.03
N ILE A 127 4.09 0.42 -8.27
CA ILE A 127 4.66 -0.41 -7.20
C ILE A 127 5.73 -1.37 -7.76
N PHE A 128 5.46 -2.06 -8.87
CA PHE A 128 6.46 -2.92 -9.52
C PHE A 128 7.70 -2.15 -9.97
N SER A 129 7.53 -0.91 -10.44
CA SER A 129 8.64 -0.02 -10.78
C SER A 129 9.50 0.30 -9.55
N HIS A 130 8.87 0.64 -8.42
CA HIS A 130 9.58 0.89 -7.16
C HIS A 130 10.28 -0.37 -6.64
N MET A 131 9.61 -1.53 -6.65
CA MET A 131 10.22 -2.81 -6.28
C MET A 131 11.41 -3.18 -7.18
N HIS A 132 11.32 -2.90 -8.48
CA HIS A 132 12.46 -3.12 -9.38
C HIS A 132 13.64 -2.20 -9.03
N ALA A 133 13.37 -0.91 -8.86
CA ALA A 133 14.40 0.08 -8.53
C ALA A 133 15.07 -0.20 -7.18
N GLU A 134 14.28 -0.59 -6.18
CA GLU A 134 14.75 -0.95 -4.85
C GLU A 134 15.69 -2.16 -4.90
N LEU A 135 15.26 -3.26 -5.53
CA LEU A 135 16.09 -4.45 -5.68
C LEU A 135 17.39 -4.11 -6.43
N HIS A 136 17.29 -3.30 -7.48
CA HIS A 136 18.46 -2.90 -8.28
C HIS A 136 19.45 -2.06 -7.47
N ALA A 137 18.93 -1.12 -6.66
CA ALA A 137 19.75 -0.24 -5.83
C ALA A 137 20.45 -0.99 -4.70
N LEU A 138 19.80 -2.00 -4.12
CA LEU A 138 20.35 -2.80 -3.03
C LEU A 138 21.18 -4.00 -3.51
N PHE A 139 20.98 -4.45 -4.75
CA PHE A 139 21.69 -5.56 -5.38
C PHE A 139 22.26 -5.21 -6.77
N PRO A 140 23.14 -4.19 -6.89
CA PRO A 140 23.74 -3.84 -8.17
C PRO A 140 24.53 -5.02 -8.74
N GLY A 141 24.20 -5.41 -9.98
CA GLY A 141 24.77 -6.61 -10.62
C GLY A 141 24.49 -7.91 -9.85
N GLY A 142 23.41 -7.95 -9.07
CA GLY A 142 23.03 -9.08 -8.22
C GLY A 142 23.76 -9.17 -6.88
N LYS A 143 24.73 -8.29 -6.60
CA LYS A 143 25.54 -8.34 -5.37
C LYS A 143 24.96 -7.44 -4.29
N TYR A 144 24.78 -7.95 -3.09
CA TYR A 144 24.22 -7.18 -1.98
C TYR A 144 25.13 -5.99 -1.58
N CYS A 145 24.57 -4.78 -1.64
CA CYS A 145 25.24 -3.53 -1.27
C CYS A 145 24.43 -2.66 -0.29
N GLY A 146 23.33 -3.16 0.27
CA GLY A 146 22.51 -2.37 1.21
C GLY A 146 23.27 -1.86 2.44
N HIS A 147 24.23 -2.65 2.94
CA HIS A 147 25.09 -2.28 4.06
C HIS A 147 26.03 -1.09 3.77
N VAL A 148 26.37 -0.83 2.50
CA VAL A 148 27.20 0.30 2.07
C VAL A 148 26.42 1.39 1.33
N TYR A 149 25.09 1.24 1.22
CA TYR A 149 24.23 2.21 0.54
C TYR A 149 24.40 3.62 1.11
N GLN A 150 24.57 4.61 0.23
CA GLN A 150 24.79 6.00 0.60
C GLN A 150 23.49 6.78 0.37
N LEU A 151 22.94 7.35 1.44
CA LEU A 151 21.80 8.26 1.28
C LEU A 151 22.32 9.57 0.70
N THR A 152 21.50 10.19 -0.14
CA THR A 152 21.83 11.45 -0.82
C THR A 152 21.91 12.61 0.16
N LYS A 153 21.10 12.59 1.23
CA LYS A 153 21.06 13.66 2.23
C LYS A 153 21.90 13.27 3.45
N ALA A 154 22.99 14.00 3.69
CA ALA A 154 23.94 13.69 4.77
C ALA A 154 23.29 13.60 6.16
N PRO A 155 22.39 14.50 6.60
CA PRO A 155 21.75 14.37 7.90
C PRO A 155 20.89 13.10 8.02
N ALA A 156 20.16 12.74 6.97
CA ALA A 156 19.40 11.49 6.92
C ALA A 156 20.32 10.26 6.93
N HIS A 157 21.48 10.35 6.26
CA HIS A 157 22.47 9.28 6.26
C HIS A 157 23.00 9.02 7.66
N ILE A 158 23.40 10.09 8.36
CA ILE A 158 23.88 10.03 9.74
C ILE A 158 22.82 9.40 10.64
N PHE A 159 21.57 9.91 10.58
CA PHE A 159 20.45 9.33 11.32
C PHE A 159 20.31 7.82 11.08
N TRP A 160 20.28 7.38 9.82
CA TRP A 160 20.11 5.96 9.53
C TRP A 160 21.28 5.13 10.04
N ARG A 161 22.53 5.59 9.87
CA ARG A 161 23.71 4.84 10.31
C ARG A 161 23.82 4.77 11.84
N GLU A 162 23.49 5.84 12.55
CA GLU A 162 23.52 5.86 14.01
C GLU A 162 22.40 5.03 14.64
N ARG A 163 21.18 5.06 14.07
CA ARG A 163 19.98 4.45 14.67
C ARG A 163 19.68 3.06 14.12
N CYS A 164 20.03 2.82 12.87
CA CYS A 164 19.73 1.58 12.15
C CYS A 164 20.98 0.77 11.82
N GLY A 165 22.19 1.33 11.91
CA GLY A 165 23.45 0.64 11.64
C GLY A 165 23.61 0.26 10.16
N ALA A 166 24.09 -0.97 9.91
CA ALA A 166 24.30 -1.52 8.57
C ALA A 166 23.01 -2.06 7.92
N ARG A 167 21.86 -1.97 8.60
CA ARG A 167 20.58 -2.51 8.14
C ARG A 167 20.09 -1.78 6.89
N CYS A 168 19.48 -2.53 5.98
CA CYS A 168 18.90 -1.99 4.74
C CYS A 168 17.38 -2.03 4.70
N VAL A 169 16.73 -2.69 5.67
CA VAL A 169 15.27 -2.77 5.79
C VAL A 169 14.87 -2.87 7.26
N LEU A 170 13.77 -2.23 7.62
CA LEU A 170 13.17 -2.25 8.96
C LEU A 170 11.65 -2.49 8.88
N PRO A 171 11.05 -3.20 9.84
CA PRO A 171 9.59 -3.19 10.00
C PRO A 171 9.09 -1.77 10.26
N TRP A 172 7.92 -1.40 9.72
CA TRP A 172 7.36 -0.05 9.88
C TRP A 172 7.31 0.42 11.34
N ALA A 173 6.82 -0.43 12.26
CA ALA A 173 6.67 -0.07 13.66
C ALA A 173 8.00 0.32 14.33
N GLU A 174 9.09 -0.33 13.95
CA GLU A 174 10.43 0.02 14.44
C GLU A 174 10.91 1.33 13.82
N PHE A 175 10.77 1.47 12.50
CA PHE A 175 11.15 2.69 11.79
C PHE A 175 10.40 3.93 12.30
N GLU A 176 9.09 3.82 12.51
CA GLU A 176 8.24 4.88 13.07
C GLU A 176 8.74 5.32 14.45
N SER A 177 9.05 4.36 15.33
CA SER A 177 9.58 4.66 16.66
C SER A 177 10.92 5.39 16.60
N LEU A 178 11.83 4.96 15.72
CA LEU A 178 13.15 5.59 15.55
C LEU A 178 13.02 7.00 14.97
N LEU A 179 12.23 7.17 13.90
CA LEU A 179 12.00 8.47 13.28
C LEU A 179 11.35 9.45 14.27
N GLY A 180 10.38 8.97 15.05
CA GLY A 180 9.67 9.74 16.08
C GLY A 180 10.55 10.41 17.13
N THR A 181 11.79 9.93 17.33
CA THR A 181 12.74 10.55 18.27
C THR A 181 13.35 11.86 17.79
N CYS A 182 13.31 12.13 16.48
CA CYS A 182 13.84 13.37 15.88
C CYS A 182 12.77 14.11 15.06
N HIS A 183 11.76 13.41 14.58
CA HIS A 183 10.61 13.96 13.89
C HIS A 183 9.33 13.39 14.53
N PRO A 184 8.81 14.03 15.60
CA PRO A 184 7.66 13.51 16.32
C PRO A 184 6.40 13.45 15.45
N VAL A 185 5.81 12.26 15.37
CA VAL A 185 4.56 11.99 14.64
C VAL A 185 3.44 11.72 15.63
N GLU A 186 2.24 12.18 15.32
CA GLU A 186 1.05 11.76 16.03
C GLU A 186 0.64 10.32 15.65
N PRO A 187 0.42 9.43 16.63
CA PRO A 187 -0.02 8.07 16.38
C PRO A 187 -1.33 8.00 15.59
N GLY A 188 -1.54 6.86 14.92
CA GLY A 188 -2.78 6.55 14.23
C GLY A 188 -2.82 7.08 12.81
N CYS A 189 -3.78 7.96 12.54
CA CYS A 189 -4.14 8.47 11.23
C CYS A 189 -2.97 9.15 10.49
N THR A 190 -2.27 10.06 11.17
CA THR A 190 -1.08 10.75 10.65
C THR A 190 0.07 9.79 10.35
N ALA A 191 0.38 8.90 11.30
CA ALA A 191 1.40 7.86 11.11
C ALA A 191 1.09 6.93 9.93
N LEU A 192 -0.19 6.61 9.71
CA LEU A 192 -0.60 5.79 8.57
C LEU A 192 -0.42 6.52 7.23
N ALA A 193 -0.76 7.81 7.12
CA ALA A 193 -0.47 8.59 5.91
C ALA A 193 1.03 8.68 5.62
N LEU A 194 1.83 8.88 6.67
CA LEU A 194 3.27 8.89 6.55
C LEU A 194 3.77 7.54 6.02
N ARG A 195 3.25 6.43 6.56
CA ARG A 195 3.56 5.09 6.07
C ARG A 195 3.25 4.93 4.59
N THR A 196 2.06 5.31 4.12
CA THR A 196 1.72 5.12 2.69
C THR A 196 2.53 6.03 1.77
N THR A 197 3.15 7.09 2.30
CA THR A 197 4.09 7.92 1.53
C THR A 197 5.48 7.29 1.45
N ILE A 198 5.97 6.70 2.55
CA ILE A 198 7.34 6.16 2.64
C ILE A 198 7.43 4.73 2.08
N ASP A 199 6.46 3.87 2.38
CA ASP A 199 6.41 2.45 1.96
C ASP A 199 5.93 2.35 0.50
N LEU A 200 6.78 2.81 -0.42
CA LEU A 200 6.54 2.85 -1.87
C LEU A 200 6.24 1.47 -2.45
N THR A 201 6.81 0.42 -1.86
CA THR A 201 6.60 -0.97 -2.27
C THR A 201 5.36 -1.61 -1.62
N CYS A 202 4.75 -0.94 -0.65
CA CYS A 202 3.60 -1.42 0.13
C CYS A 202 3.89 -2.79 0.76
N SER A 203 5.06 -2.93 1.39
CA SER A 203 5.59 -4.14 2.00
C SER A 203 5.36 -4.22 3.52
N GLY A 204 4.90 -3.13 4.15
CA GLY A 204 4.85 -2.98 5.60
C GLY A 204 6.22 -2.77 6.26
N HIS A 205 7.25 -2.57 5.44
CA HIS A 205 8.63 -2.29 5.84
C HIS A 205 9.08 -0.99 5.19
N VAL A 206 10.21 -0.47 5.66
CA VAL A 206 10.90 0.68 5.04
C VAL A 206 12.32 0.26 4.75
N SER A 207 12.71 0.28 3.48
CA SER A 207 14.10 0.11 3.10
C SER A 207 14.90 1.40 3.17
N ILE A 208 16.22 1.28 3.27
CA ILE A 208 17.14 2.42 3.21
C ILE A 208 17.01 3.19 1.88
N PHE A 209 16.59 2.50 0.82
CA PHE A 209 16.32 3.08 -0.50
C PHE A 209 15.02 3.90 -0.49
N GLU A 210 13.92 3.36 0.04
CA GLU A 210 12.66 4.09 0.20
C GLU A 210 12.84 5.34 1.06
N PHE A 211 13.62 5.23 2.14
CA PHE A 211 13.95 6.36 3.01
C PHE A 211 14.83 7.42 2.32
N ASP A 212 15.78 7.00 1.48
CA ASP A 212 16.56 7.95 0.65
C ASP A 212 15.65 8.73 -0.30
N ILE A 213 14.71 8.07 -0.98
CA ILE A 213 13.72 8.76 -1.83
C ILE A 213 12.91 9.76 -1.02
N PHE A 214 12.34 9.33 0.12
CA PHE A 214 11.51 10.19 0.95
C PHE A 214 12.25 11.45 1.41
N THR A 215 13.49 11.29 1.90
CA THR A 215 14.29 12.40 2.42
C THR A 215 14.79 13.34 1.32
N ARG A 216 14.88 12.88 0.07
CA ARG A 216 15.13 13.74 -1.10
C ARG A 216 13.89 14.52 -1.52
N LEU A 217 12.73 13.91 -1.50
CA LEU A 217 11.46 14.54 -1.89
C LEU A 217 11.05 15.65 -0.94
N PHE A 218 11.18 15.42 0.37
CA PHE A 218 10.68 16.33 1.41
C PHE A 218 11.78 17.06 2.18
N GLN A 219 12.97 17.17 1.58
CA GLN A 219 14.08 17.96 2.11
C GLN A 219 13.67 19.43 2.40
N PRO A 220 14.40 20.16 3.29
CA PRO A 220 15.56 19.71 4.07
C PRO A 220 15.19 18.87 5.30
N TRP A 221 16.18 18.15 5.84
CA TRP A 221 16.01 17.25 7.00
C TRP A 221 15.36 17.92 8.23
N PRO A 222 15.75 19.14 8.67
CA PRO A 222 15.19 19.73 9.88
C PRO A 222 13.66 19.88 9.85
N THR A 223 13.08 20.19 8.69
CA THR A 223 11.65 20.37 8.50
C THR A 223 10.99 19.22 7.73
N LEU A 224 11.66 18.05 7.63
CA LEU A 224 11.28 16.93 6.76
C LEU A 224 9.79 16.62 6.76
N LEU A 225 9.22 16.40 7.96
CA LEU A 225 7.82 16.02 8.06
C LEU A 225 6.86 17.22 7.91
N LYS A 226 7.28 18.45 8.24
CA LYS A 226 6.50 19.67 7.97
C LYS A 226 6.36 19.85 6.45
N ASN A 227 7.45 19.66 5.73
CA ASN A 227 7.48 19.73 4.28
C ASN A 227 6.62 18.64 3.65
N TRP A 228 6.70 17.40 4.16
CA TRP A 228 5.81 16.33 3.75
C TRP A 228 4.33 16.68 3.96
N GLN A 229 3.97 17.19 5.13
CA GLN A 229 2.58 17.57 5.42
C GLN A 229 2.11 18.66 4.45
N LEU A 230 2.89 19.72 4.27
CA LEU A 230 2.51 20.83 3.39
C LEU A 230 2.42 20.39 1.94
N LEU A 231 3.41 19.66 1.44
CA LEU A 231 3.54 19.32 0.02
C LEU A 231 2.73 18.11 -0.41
N ALA A 232 2.55 17.09 0.43
CA ALA A 232 1.89 15.84 0.06
C ALA A 232 0.51 15.66 0.68
N VAL A 233 0.29 16.16 1.90
CA VAL A 233 -0.98 16.01 2.59
C VAL A 233 -1.93 17.17 2.28
N ASN A 234 -1.43 18.40 2.38
CA ASN A 234 -2.25 19.60 2.31
C ASN A 234 -2.30 20.22 0.91
N HIS A 235 -1.27 20.02 0.08
CA HIS A 235 -1.18 20.70 -1.21
C HIS A 235 -2.19 20.12 -2.22
N PRO A 236 -3.10 20.93 -2.78
CA PRO A 236 -4.13 20.45 -3.69
C PRO A 236 -3.59 19.99 -5.05
N GLY A 237 -2.37 20.40 -5.40
CA GLY A 237 -1.71 19.98 -6.63
C GLY A 237 -0.95 18.65 -6.48
N TYR A 238 -0.80 18.12 -5.27
CA TYR A 238 -0.18 16.82 -5.07
C TYR A 238 -1.13 15.70 -5.50
N MET A 239 -0.57 14.72 -6.21
CA MET A 239 -1.30 13.54 -6.65
C MET A 239 -0.42 12.31 -6.43
N ALA A 240 -0.90 11.39 -5.59
CA ALA A 240 -0.21 10.11 -5.35
C ALA A 240 -0.52 9.12 -6.50
N PHE A 241 0.45 8.27 -6.82
CA PHE A 241 0.30 7.15 -7.76
C PHE A 241 -0.30 7.53 -9.15
N LEU A 242 0.13 8.66 -9.73
CA LEU A 242 -0.18 9.00 -11.12
C LEU A 242 0.97 8.68 -12.06
N THR A 243 0.61 8.15 -13.22
CA THR A 243 1.49 8.04 -14.39
C THR A 243 1.55 9.34 -15.18
N TYR A 244 2.56 9.46 -16.06
CA TYR A 244 2.70 10.62 -16.94
C TYR A 244 1.43 10.87 -17.78
N ASP A 245 0.86 9.80 -18.35
CA ASP A 245 -0.33 9.90 -19.19
C ASP A 245 -1.57 10.31 -18.38
N GLU A 246 -1.70 9.85 -17.13
CA GLU A 246 -2.79 10.28 -16.25
C GLU A 246 -2.66 11.76 -15.85
N VAL A 247 -1.43 12.26 -15.67
CA VAL A 247 -1.18 13.70 -15.46
C VAL A 247 -1.59 14.49 -16.69
N GLN A 248 -1.19 14.06 -17.90
CA GLN A 248 -1.60 14.72 -19.13
C GLN A 248 -3.13 14.74 -19.28
N GLU A 249 -3.79 13.59 -19.10
CA GLU A 249 -5.25 13.45 -19.19
C GLU A 249 -5.96 14.36 -18.17
N ARG A 250 -5.46 14.44 -16.94
CA ARG A 250 -6.00 15.32 -15.90
C ARG A 250 -5.87 16.80 -16.26
N LEU A 251 -4.70 17.21 -16.77
CA LEU A 251 -4.42 18.59 -17.12
C LEU A 251 -5.16 19.05 -18.39
N GLN A 252 -5.61 18.13 -19.26
CA GLN A 252 -6.47 18.49 -20.40
C GLN A 252 -7.76 19.21 -19.97
N ALA A 253 -8.29 18.88 -18.79
CA ALA A 253 -9.47 19.55 -18.24
C ALA A 253 -9.21 21.01 -17.79
N CYS A 254 -7.94 21.42 -17.71
CA CYS A 254 -7.50 22.76 -17.29
C CYS A 254 -6.84 23.54 -18.43
N ARG A 255 -7.02 23.13 -19.69
CA ARG A 255 -6.35 23.73 -20.86
C ARG A 255 -6.68 25.22 -21.06
N ASP A 256 -7.83 25.66 -20.56
CA ASP A 256 -8.32 27.02 -20.57
C ASP A 256 -7.80 27.89 -19.40
N LYS A 257 -7.05 27.31 -18.46
CA LYS A 257 -6.42 28.00 -17.32
C LYS A 257 -4.89 27.97 -17.41
N PRO A 258 -4.27 28.71 -18.35
CA PRO A 258 -2.83 28.73 -18.50
C PRO A 258 -2.16 29.40 -17.30
N GLY A 259 -1.02 28.88 -16.87
CA GLY A 259 -0.23 29.47 -15.80
C GLY A 259 0.74 28.47 -15.19
N SER A 260 2.03 28.81 -15.13
CA SER A 260 3.03 27.96 -14.49
C SER A 260 2.82 27.96 -12.98
N TYR A 261 2.33 26.82 -12.47
CA TYR A 261 2.12 26.55 -11.05
C TYR A 261 1.19 27.55 -10.32
N LEU A 262 0.27 28.21 -11.06
CA LEU A 262 -0.70 29.14 -10.47
C LEU A 262 -1.99 28.46 -10.01
N TYR A 263 -2.40 27.39 -10.69
CA TYR A 263 -3.69 26.73 -10.48
C TYR A 263 -3.46 25.25 -10.11
N PRO A 264 -3.13 24.94 -8.84
CA PRO A 264 -2.89 23.57 -8.43
C PRO A 264 -4.17 22.75 -8.65
N ASP A 265 -4.08 21.74 -9.50
CA ASP A 265 -5.23 20.93 -9.91
C ASP A 265 -6.41 21.76 -10.48
N GLY A 266 -6.11 22.85 -11.18
CA GLY A 266 -7.11 23.75 -11.77
C GLY A 266 -7.87 24.62 -10.77
N LYS A 267 -7.52 24.57 -9.48
CA LYS A 267 -8.13 25.38 -8.41
C LYS A 267 -7.63 26.82 -8.47
N ASN A 268 -8.51 27.76 -8.13
CA ASN A 268 -8.19 29.20 -8.17
C ASN A 268 -7.34 29.68 -6.99
N HIS A 269 -7.20 28.85 -5.95
CA HIS A 269 -6.39 29.15 -4.77
C HIS A 269 -5.13 28.31 -4.79
N ASN A 270 -3.98 28.97 -4.73
CA ASN A 270 -2.67 28.34 -4.57
C ASN A 270 -2.18 28.56 -3.13
N PRO A 271 -1.92 27.50 -2.35
CA PRO A 271 -1.39 27.66 -1.00
C PRO A 271 -0.06 28.41 -1.00
N ASP A 272 0.13 29.30 -0.03
CA ASP A 272 1.41 29.97 0.18
C ASP A 272 2.40 28.99 0.82
N LEU A 273 3.54 28.77 0.15
CA LEU A 273 4.60 27.87 0.59
C LEU A 273 5.79 28.61 1.22
N THR A 274 5.71 29.93 1.39
CA THR A 274 6.78 30.76 1.98
C THR A 274 7.14 30.32 3.41
N GLU A 275 6.23 29.64 4.11
CA GLU A 275 6.47 29.03 5.42
C GLU A 275 7.46 27.85 5.42
N LEU A 276 7.82 27.32 4.24
CA LEU A 276 8.90 26.32 4.09
C LEU A 276 10.28 26.94 4.29
N ASP A 277 10.44 28.25 4.08
CA ASP A 277 11.72 28.95 4.24
C ASP A 277 12.04 29.26 5.71
N GLN A 278 11.06 29.13 6.59
CA GLN A 278 11.21 29.40 8.02
C GLN A 278 11.71 28.15 8.76
N ALA A 279 12.93 28.25 9.31
CA ALA A 279 13.51 27.25 10.19
C ALA A 279 12.89 27.34 11.60
N GLU A 280 11.63 26.94 11.71
CA GLU A 280 10.93 26.82 12.99
C GLU A 280 11.32 25.49 13.70
N PRO A 281 11.26 25.43 15.04
CA PRO A 281 11.51 24.20 15.79
C PRO A 281 10.62 23.05 15.33
N GLN A 282 11.14 21.81 15.36
CA GLN A 282 10.36 20.62 15.02
C GLN A 282 9.18 20.46 15.98
N GLN A 283 7.98 20.78 15.49
CA GLN A 283 6.74 20.55 16.20
C GLN A 283 6.19 19.16 15.86
N ARG A 284 5.44 18.60 16.81
CA ARG A 284 4.71 17.35 16.56
C ARG A 284 3.68 17.58 15.47
N ILE A 285 3.73 16.77 14.43
CA ILE A 285 2.82 16.92 13.29
C ILE A 285 1.51 16.21 13.56
N HIS A 286 0.43 16.96 13.37
CA HIS A 286 -0.95 16.52 13.41
C HIS A 286 -1.60 16.80 12.05
N VAL A 287 -2.19 15.79 11.43
CA VAL A 287 -3.00 15.91 10.20
C VAL A 287 -4.45 15.74 10.59
N SER A 288 -5.32 16.69 10.22
CA SER A 288 -6.75 16.59 10.55
C SER A 288 -7.40 15.40 9.87
N GLU A 289 -8.48 14.87 10.45
CA GLU A 289 -9.19 13.72 9.88
C GLU A 289 -9.72 14.03 8.47
N GLU A 290 -10.15 15.27 8.22
CA GLU A 290 -10.65 15.71 6.91
C GLU A 290 -9.52 15.76 5.87
N GLN A 291 -8.37 16.33 6.22
CA GLN A 291 -7.19 16.37 5.34
C GLN A 291 -6.72 14.95 4.99
N LEU A 292 -6.76 14.06 5.97
CA LEU A 292 -6.40 12.68 5.78
C LEU A 292 -7.38 11.92 4.87
N GLN A 293 -8.69 12.15 5.02
CA GLN A 293 -9.69 11.55 4.14
C GLN A 293 -9.47 11.98 2.68
N LEU A 294 -9.09 13.24 2.45
CA LEU A 294 -8.71 13.73 1.12
C LEU A 294 -7.45 13.03 0.60
N TYR A 295 -6.41 12.93 1.43
CA TYR A 295 -5.18 12.22 1.10
C TYR A 295 -5.41 10.75 0.71
N TRP A 296 -6.21 10.02 1.48
CA TRP A 296 -6.56 8.63 1.17
C TRP A 296 -7.50 8.47 -0.02
N ALA A 297 -8.33 9.47 -0.31
CA ALA A 297 -9.14 9.48 -1.52
C ALA A 297 -8.26 9.56 -2.78
N MET A 298 -7.14 10.30 -2.71
CA MET A 298 -6.15 10.39 -3.79
C MET A 298 -5.35 9.09 -3.96
N ASP A 299 -4.94 8.46 -2.86
CA ASP A 299 -4.15 7.21 -2.89
C ASP A 299 -5.00 5.98 -3.26
N SER A 300 -6.34 6.07 -3.20
CA SER A 300 -7.24 4.91 -3.22
C SER A 300 -6.71 3.81 -2.31
N THR A 301 -7.04 3.86 -1.01
CA THR A 301 -6.75 2.80 -0.04
C THR A 301 -7.52 1.50 -0.39
N PHE A 302 -7.11 0.89 -1.50
CA PHE A 302 -7.71 -0.25 -2.16
C PHE A 302 -7.16 -1.55 -1.59
N GLU A 303 -5.88 -1.58 -1.25
CA GLU A 303 -5.20 -2.76 -0.69
C GLU A 303 -5.42 -2.91 0.81
N LEU A 304 -5.50 -1.81 1.56
CA LEU A 304 -5.63 -1.83 3.01
C LEU A 304 -7.08 -2.06 3.46
N CYS A 305 -7.26 -2.95 4.42
CA CYS A 305 -8.52 -3.23 5.06
C CYS A 305 -9.15 -1.93 5.54
N LYS A 306 -10.42 -1.67 5.16
CA LYS A 306 -11.13 -0.44 5.55
C LYS A 306 -11.48 -0.39 7.05
N ILE A 307 -11.16 -1.44 7.81
CA ILE A 307 -11.42 -1.53 9.25
C ILE A 307 -10.17 -1.11 10.02
N CYS A 308 -9.05 -1.82 9.88
CA CYS A 308 -7.82 -1.43 10.58
C CYS A 308 -6.99 -0.40 9.83
N ALA A 309 -7.19 -0.25 8.51
CA ALA A 309 -6.32 0.51 7.62
C ALA A 309 -4.82 0.12 7.69
N GLU A 310 -4.51 -0.99 8.36
CA GLU A 310 -3.14 -1.45 8.62
C GLU A 310 -2.74 -2.62 7.75
N SER A 311 -3.63 -3.60 7.57
CA SER A 311 -3.36 -4.89 6.93
C SER A 311 -4.04 -4.99 5.56
N ASN A 312 -3.44 -5.75 4.64
CA ASN A 312 -4.04 -6.01 3.33
C ASN A 312 -5.40 -6.73 3.44
N LYS A 313 -6.30 -6.44 2.51
CA LYS A 313 -7.53 -7.20 2.32
C LYS A 313 -7.17 -8.58 1.76
N ASP A 314 -7.39 -9.62 2.54
CA ASP A 314 -7.07 -11.01 2.21
C ASP A 314 -8.29 -11.94 2.34
N VAL A 315 -9.42 -11.44 2.87
CA VAL A 315 -10.67 -12.20 3.02
C VAL A 315 -11.85 -11.48 2.36
N LYS A 316 -12.64 -12.27 1.61
CA LYS A 316 -13.94 -11.87 1.04
C LYS A 316 -15.08 -12.51 1.83
N ILE A 317 -15.92 -11.70 2.49
CA ILE A 317 -17.11 -12.22 3.19
C ILE A 317 -18.14 -12.68 2.17
N LYS A 318 -18.64 -13.91 2.32
CA LYS A 318 -19.80 -14.42 1.57
C LYS A 318 -21.07 -14.30 2.43
N PRO A 319 -22.23 -13.97 1.84
CA PRO A 319 -22.49 -13.73 0.42
C PRO A 319 -22.24 -12.29 -0.05
N CYS A 320 -22.07 -11.33 0.86
CA CYS A 320 -22.11 -9.89 0.53
C CYS A 320 -20.91 -9.35 -0.26
N GLY A 321 -19.82 -10.10 -0.36
CA GLY A 321 -18.68 -9.79 -1.23
C GLY A 321 -17.71 -8.72 -0.73
N HIS A 322 -17.88 -8.20 0.49
CA HIS A 322 -16.98 -7.21 1.10
C HIS A 322 -15.58 -7.79 1.37
N LEU A 323 -14.54 -6.97 1.18
CA LEU A 323 -13.13 -7.33 1.34
C LEU A 323 -12.50 -6.63 2.57
N LEU A 324 -11.88 -7.40 3.46
CA LEU A 324 -11.19 -6.93 4.68
C LEU A 324 -10.02 -7.86 5.03
N CYS A 325 -9.23 -7.53 6.06
CA CYS A 325 -8.15 -8.41 6.53
C CYS A 325 -8.67 -9.51 7.46
N SER A 326 -8.00 -10.68 7.46
CA SER A 326 -8.31 -11.86 8.27
C SER A 326 -8.31 -11.52 9.75
N ARG A 327 -7.40 -10.63 10.18
CA ARG A 327 -7.30 -10.17 11.56
C ARG A 327 -8.57 -9.43 12.00
N CYS A 328 -9.03 -8.45 11.21
CA CYS A 328 -10.27 -7.73 11.50
C CYS A 328 -11.50 -8.65 11.43
N LEU A 329 -11.53 -9.60 10.51
CA LEU A 329 -12.61 -10.57 10.45
C LEU A 329 -12.65 -11.45 11.70
N ALA A 330 -11.50 -11.96 12.14
CA ALA A 330 -11.38 -12.80 13.33
C ALA A 330 -11.80 -12.04 14.59
N THR A 331 -11.31 -10.79 14.78
CA THR A 331 -11.74 -9.94 15.89
C THR A 331 -13.25 -9.71 15.88
N TRP A 332 -13.84 -9.48 14.70
CA TRP A 332 -15.28 -9.30 14.54
C TRP A 332 -16.08 -10.57 14.86
N GLN A 333 -15.60 -11.75 14.45
CA GLN A 333 -16.23 -13.04 14.73
C GLN A 333 -16.17 -13.40 16.22
N VAL A 334 -15.05 -13.12 16.90
CA VAL A 334 -14.88 -13.39 18.33
C VAL A 334 -15.82 -12.52 19.18
N GLY A 335 -16.05 -11.27 18.78
CA GLY A 335 -17.03 -10.38 19.42
C GLY A 335 -18.49 -10.86 19.30
N TRP A 336 -18.81 -11.71 18.33
CA TRP A 336 -20.14 -12.31 18.16
C TRP A 336 -20.31 -13.60 18.98
N SER A 337 -19.24 -14.37 19.19
CA SER A 337 -19.26 -15.60 20.00
C SER A 337 -19.20 -15.37 21.51
N GLY A 338 -19.00 -14.14 21.97
CA GLY A 338 -18.72 -13.77 23.37
C GLY A 338 -19.91 -13.51 24.29
N THR A 339 -21.14 -13.97 23.99
CA THR A 339 -22.22 -13.99 25.01
C THR A 339 -22.38 -15.41 25.57
N PRO A 340 -22.00 -15.68 26.84
CA PRO A 340 -22.37 -16.93 27.48
C PRO A 340 -23.89 -16.93 27.68
N ARG A 341 -24.59 -17.89 27.07
CA ARG A 341 -25.99 -18.21 27.40
C ARG A 341 -26.04 -18.74 28.83
N SER A 342 -26.22 -17.87 29.82
CA SER A 342 -26.63 -18.29 31.16
C SER A 342 -28.10 -18.71 31.13
N LYS A 343 -28.36 -19.99 31.43
CA LYS A 343 -29.69 -20.54 31.68
C LYS A 343 -30.27 -19.90 32.94
N THR A 344 -31.36 -19.16 32.82
CA THR A 344 -32.33 -18.97 33.90
C THR A 344 -33.74 -18.87 33.32
N LYS A 345 -34.65 -19.70 33.86
CA LYS A 345 -36.10 -19.65 33.62
C LYS A 345 -36.64 -18.32 34.16
N GLY A 346 -37.51 -17.65 33.42
CA GLY A 346 -38.20 -16.45 33.90
C GLY A 346 -38.91 -15.70 32.78
N THR A 347 -40.24 -15.74 32.83
CA THR A 347 -41.25 -15.09 32.01
C THR A 347 -40.94 -13.67 31.48
N GLY A 348 -41.13 -13.48 30.17
CA GLY A 348 -41.77 -12.32 29.53
C GLY A 348 -41.25 -10.90 29.82
N LYS A 349 -40.43 -10.36 28.90
CA LYS A 349 -40.62 -9.06 28.19
C LYS A 349 -39.38 -8.78 27.32
N ARG A 350 -39.59 -8.56 26.02
CA ARG A 350 -38.55 -8.15 25.06
C ARG A 350 -38.15 -6.70 25.34
N SER A 351 -36.97 -6.47 25.90
CA SER A 351 -36.26 -5.19 25.85
C SER A 351 -35.16 -5.23 24.79
N ARG A 352 -35.15 -4.23 23.90
CA ARG A 352 -34.18 -4.04 22.81
C ARG A 352 -32.84 -3.55 23.39
N GLY A 353 -31.85 -4.43 23.51
CA GLY A 353 -30.46 -4.05 23.77
C GLY A 353 -29.75 -3.64 22.48
N LYS A 354 -29.39 -2.35 22.35
CA LYS A 354 -28.45 -1.85 21.33
C LYS A 354 -27.02 -2.07 21.88
N GLY A 355 -26.26 -2.99 21.30
CA GLY A 355 -24.84 -3.14 21.61
C GLY A 355 -24.01 -2.10 20.85
N TRP A 356 -23.21 -1.30 21.57
CA TRP A 356 -22.21 -0.38 21.03
C TRP A 356 -20.82 -1.02 21.10
N MET A 357 -19.96 -0.77 20.12
CA MET A 357 -18.53 -1.09 20.21
C MET A 357 -17.80 -0.01 21.04
N PRO A 358 -16.88 -0.36 21.95
CA PRO A 358 -15.93 0.61 22.51
C PRO A 358 -14.91 0.99 21.43
N GLY A 359 -14.75 2.30 21.15
CA GLY A 359 -13.68 2.84 20.32
C GLY A 359 -14.08 3.40 18.94
N ILE A 360 -15.36 3.66 18.67
CA ILE A 360 -15.82 4.31 17.43
C ILE A 360 -16.39 5.70 17.77
N ASN A 361 -15.59 6.76 17.61
CA ASN A 361 -16.06 8.15 17.74
C ASN A 361 -16.68 8.67 16.43
N HIS A 362 -17.74 8.01 15.94
CA HIS A 362 -18.90 8.57 15.20
C HIS A 362 -19.72 7.46 14.51
N PRO A 363 -21.04 7.65 14.30
CA PRO A 363 -21.92 6.61 13.82
C PRO A 363 -21.74 6.42 12.32
N LEU A 364 -21.10 5.31 11.93
CA LEU A 364 -21.49 4.68 10.69
C LEU A 364 -22.99 4.39 10.81
N LYS A 365 -23.82 5.00 9.96
CA LYS A 365 -25.23 4.64 9.84
C LYS A 365 -25.30 3.17 9.40
N ILE A 366 -25.28 2.25 10.36
CA ILE A 366 -25.55 0.82 10.22
C ILE A 366 -27.04 0.68 9.90
N SER A 367 -27.43 0.98 8.67
CA SER A 367 -28.81 0.91 8.18
C SER A 367 -28.98 0.05 6.91
N PRO A 368 -27.98 -0.06 6.00
CA PRO A 368 -28.12 -0.98 4.86
C PRO A 368 -27.82 -2.45 5.22
N LEU A 369 -26.85 -2.70 6.11
CA LEU A 369 -26.38 -4.06 6.45
C LEU A 369 -27.34 -4.84 7.35
N GLN A 370 -28.11 -4.18 8.21
CA GLN A 370 -29.12 -4.84 9.05
C GLN A 370 -30.39 -5.24 8.27
N ARG A 371 -30.66 -4.62 7.12
CA ARG A 371 -31.80 -4.98 6.25
C ARG A 371 -31.53 -6.18 5.35
N LEU A 372 -30.28 -6.36 4.90
CA LEU A 372 -29.90 -7.45 3.99
C LEU A 372 -29.66 -8.81 4.68
N LEU A 373 -29.49 -8.84 6.01
CA LEU A 373 -29.26 -10.07 6.78
C LEU A 373 -30.54 -10.72 7.33
N LYS A 374 -31.71 -10.11 7.13
CA LYS A 374 -33.01 -10.72 7.46
C LYS A 374 -33.79 -11.02 6.18
N GLY A 375 -33.38 -12.07 5.48
CA GLY A 375 -34.25 -12.70 4.50
C GLY A 375 -35.35 -13.47 5.23
N ASN A 376 -36.60 -13.02 5.11
CA ASN A 376 -37.76 -13.85 5.34
C ASN A 376 -38.77 -13.58 4.21
N SER A 377 -39.06 -14.63 3.45
CA SER A 377 -40.20 -14.70 2.55
C SER A 377 -41.48 -14.30 3.27
N LEU A 378 -42.24 -13.37 2.69
CA LEU A 378 -43.68 -13.26 2.89
C LEU A 378 -44.29 -12.87 1.53
N GLN A 379 -44.96 -13.84 0.90
CA GLN A 379 -45.95 -13.58 -0.14
C GLN A 379 -47.03 -12.65 0.44
N LEU A 380 -47.45 -11.66 -0.32
CA LEU A 380 -48.70 -10.93 -0.08
C LEU A 380 -49.45 -10.76 -1.42
N PRO A 381 -50.80 -10.79 -1.39
CA PRO A 381 -51.64 -10.96 -2.57
C PRO A 381 -51.78 -9.66 -3.38
N TRP A 382 -52.02 -9.83 -4.67
CA TRP A 382 -52.44 -8.78 -5.58
C TRP A 382 -53.93 -8.46 -5.32
N ASP A 383 -54.28 -7.17 -5.27
CA ASP A 383 -55.66 -6.68 -5.37
C ASP A 383 -55.64 -5.44 -6.29
N PRO A 384 -56.33 -5.45 -7.46
CA PRO A 384 -56.22 -4.39 -8.43
C PRO A 384 -57.49 -3.53 -8.43
N THR A 385 -57.71 -2.74 -7.39
CA THR A 385 -58.70 -1.65 -7.47
C THR A 385 -58.27 -0.48 -6.61
N THR A 386 -57.67 0.53 -7.25
CA THR A 386 -57.83 1.98 -6.96
C THR A 386 -56.77 2.78 -7.73
N LEU A 387 -57.11 3.18 -8.95
CA LEU A 387 -56.61 4.43 -9.52
C LEU A 387 -57.56 5.55 -9.08
N PRO A 388 -57.05 6.78 -8.93
CA PRO A 388 -57.45 7.74 -9.94
C PRO A 388 -56.28 8.59 -10.46
N ARG A 389 -56.32 8.80 -11.78
CA ARG A 389 -55.87 10.00 -12.49
C ARG A 389 -57.06 10.97 -12.61
N PRO A 390 -56.88 12.22 -13.06
CA PRO A 390 -55.63 12.89 -13.49
C PRO A 390 -55.08 13.91 -12.50
#